data_AF-A0A2K3JI11-F1
#
_entry.id   AF-A0A2K3JI11-F1
#
_cell.length_a   1.000
_cell.length_b   1.000
_cell.length_c   1.000
_cell.angle_alpha   90.00
_cell.angle_beta   90.00
_cell.angle_gamma   90.00
#
_symmetry.space_group_name_H-M   'P 1'
#
loop_
_entity.id
_entity.type
_entity.pdbx_description
1 polymer ?
#
loop_
_entity_poly.entity_id
_entity_poly.type
_entity_poly.pdbx_seq_one_letter_code
_entity_poly.pdbx_strand_id
1 'polypeptide(L)'
;MSKPYLLGVMHDSTERRTTYRISSKQKSYVELLAKMIKNSGHNAWIYREGRHRNMYIVEFSKTLMKNVAIKTKKDKIDYIRGYFDAEGSVPHSPKTRFYIYFA
;
A
#
# COMPACT_ATOMS: atom_id res chain seq x y z
N MET A 1 -8.26 -8.34 -3.67
CA MET A 1 -6.77 -8.41 -3.67
C MET A 1 -6.31 -8.93 -2.31
N SER A 2 -5.12 -9.53 -2.25
CA SER A 2 -4.68 -10.46 -1.19
C SER A 2 -3.70 -9.83 -0.17
N LYS A 3 -3.36 -10.54 0.91
CA LYS A 3 -2.34 -10.09 1.89
C LYS A 3 -0.95 -9.84 1.26
N PRO A 4 -0.47 -10.66 0.30
CA PRO A 4 0.74 -10.34 -0.47
C PRO A 4 0.73 -8.97 -1.16
N TYR A 5 -0.42 -8.51 -1.67
CA TYR A 5 -0.52 -7.15 -2.22
C TYR A 5 -0.26 -6.10 -1.14
N LEU A 6 -0.90 -6.22 0.04
CA LEU A 6 -0.66 -5.31 1.15
C LEU A 6 0.80 -5.34 1.60
N LEU A 7 1.45 -6.52 1.58
CA LEU A 7 2.88 -6.66 1.86
C LEU A 7 3.75 -5.88 0.85
N GLY A 8 3.36 -5.84 -0.42
CA GLY A 8 4.01 -4.98 -1.41
C GLY A 8 3.81 -3.48 -1.11
N VAL A 9 2.62 -3.09 -0.69
CA VAL A 9 2.32 -1.69 -0.33
C VAL A 9 3.12 -1.23 0.89
N MET A 10 3.56 -2.15 1.75
CA MET A 10 4.34 -1.84 2.95
C MET A 10 5.65 -1.08 2.69
N HIS A 11 6.16 -1.07 1.46
CA HIS A 11 7.40 -0.36 1.12
C HIS A 11 7.28 1.15 1.27
N ASP A 12 6.09 1.73 1.06
CA ASP A 12 5.79 3.16 1.32
C ASP A 12 5.10 3.36 2.70
N SER A 13 5.22 2.39 3.62
CA SER A 13 4.60 2.50 4.93
C SER A 13 5.51 3.18 5.95
N THR A 14 4.89 3.98 6.82
CA THR A 14 5.54 4.43 8.07
C THR A 14 5.16 3.49 9.20
N GLU A 15 6.17 2.92 9.85
CA GLU A 15 6.00 2.07 11.02
C GLU A 15 5.81 2.89 12.31
N ARG A 16 4.79 2.54 13.11
CA ARG A 16 4.58 3.02 14.49
C ARG A 16 4.80 1.89 15.47
N ARG A 17 4.64 2.12 16.78
CA ARG A 17 4.84 1.05 17.79
C ARG A 17 3.97 -0.19 17.50
N THR A 18 2.68 -0.01 17.23
CA THR A 18 1.68 -1.08 17.11
C THR A 18 0.95 -1.11 15.76
N THR A 19 1.13 -0.08 14.95
CA THR A 19 0.42 0.12 13.68
C THR A 19 1.38 0.41 12.54
N TYR A 20 0.86 0.27 11.32
CA TYR A 20 1.43 0.81 10.10
C TYR A 20 0.54 1.93 9.56
N ARG A 21 1.17 2.91 8.91
CA ARG A 21 0.48 3.99 8.20
C ARG A 21 0.90 3.98 6.74
N ILE A 22 -0.06 4.07 5.83
CA ILE A 22 0.19 4.32 4.41
C ILE A 22 -0.41 5.68 4.09
N SER A 23 0.35 6.54 3.43
CA SER A 23 -0.05 7.90 3.09
C SER A 23 -0.25 8.07 1.60
N SER A 24 -1.29 8.78 1.17
CA SER A 24 -1.46 9.12 -0.24
C SER A 24 -2.27 10.40 -0.42
N LYS A 25 -1.95 11.14 -1.49
CA LYS A 25 -2.78 12.27 -1.95
C LYS A 25 -4.11 11.79 -2.56
N GLN A 26 -4.18 10.55 -3.02
CA GLN A 26 -5.36 9.97 -3.64
C GLN A 26 -6.26 9.31 -2.59
N LYS A 27 -7.34 9.99 -2.19
CA LYS A 27 -8.28 9.49 -1.18
C LYS A 27 -8.87 8.12 -1.56
N SER A 28 -9.21 7.93 -2.83
CA SER A 28 -9.77 6.67 -3.35
C SER A 28 -8.84 5.48 -3.14
N TYR A 29 -7.52 5.68 -3.26
CA TYR A 29 -6.53 4.63 -3.00
C TYR A 29 -6.50 4.25 -1.51
N VAL A 30 -6.52 5.25 -0.63
CA VAL A 30 -6.59 5.02 0.84
C VAL A 30 -7.89 4.28 1.23
N GLU A 31 -9.02 4.63 0.61
CA GLU A 31 -10.30 3.95 0.80
C GLU A 31 -10.28 2.51 0.29
N LEU A 32 -9.64 2.24 -0.86
CA LEU A 32 -9.43 0.91 -1.40
C LEU A 32 -8.63 0.03 -0.41
N LEU A 33 -7.50 0.54 0.09
CA LEU A 33 -6.67 -0.17 1.06
C LEU A 33 -7.44 -0.47 2.35
N ALA A 34 -8.17 0.52 2.89
CA ALA A 34 -8.98 0.32 4.08
C ALA A 34 -10.09 -0.73 3.86
N LYS A 35 -10.75 -0.73 2.70
CA LYS A 35 -11.74 -1.77 2.35
C LYS A 35 -11.09 -3.15 2.30
N MET A 36 -9.91 -3.27 1.71
CA MET A 36 -9.16 -4.52 1.66
C MET A 36 -8.78 -5.04 3.06
N ILE A 37 -8.29 -4.15 3.93
CA ILE A 37 -7.93 -4.49 5.31
C ILE A 37 -9.17 -4.96 6.09
N LYS A 38 -10.28 -4.23 5.98
CA LYS A 38 -11.56 -4.60 6.61
C LYS A 38 -12.08 -5.95 6.13
N ASN A 39 -12.02 -6.21 4.82
CA ASN A 39 -12.40 -7.49 4.23
C ASN A 39 -11.51 -8.67 4.69
N SER A 40 -10.30 -8.38 5.18
CA SER A 40 -9.40 -9.39 5.75
C SER A 40 -9.66 -9.68 7.24
N GLY A 41 -10.68 -9.06 7.84
CA GLY A 41 -11.06 -9.23 9.25
C GLY A 41 -10.32 -8.30 10.21
N HIS A 42 -9.65 -7.25 9.71
CA HIS A 42 -8.89 -6.31 10.52
C HIS A 42 -9.47 -4.89 10.46
N ASN A 43 -9.28 -4.13 11.53
CA ASN A 43 -9.67 -2.72 11.55
C ASN A 43 -8.68 -1.86 10.76
N ALA A 44 -9.23 -0.83 10.09
CA ALA A 44 -8.48 0.21 9.42
C ALA A 44 -9.17 1.57 9.62
N TRP A 45 -8.36 2.57 9.96
CA TRP A 45 -8.81 3.95 10.18
C TRP A 45 -8.31 4.82 9.05
N ILE A 46 -9.19 5.69 8.54
CA ILE A 46 -8.83 6.70 7.55
C ILE A 46 -8.91 8.07 8.19
N TYR A 47 -7.90 8.90 7.99
CA TYR A 47 -7.94 10.30 8.40
C TYR A 47 -7.06 11.16 7.49
N ARG A 48 -7.22 12.48 7.61
CA ARG A 48 -6.42 13.47 6.87
C ARG A 48 -5.25 13.92 7.73
N GLU A 49 -4.05 13.92 7.16
CA GLU A 49 -2.83 14.35 7.86
C GLU A 49 -2.82 15.89 7.96
N GLY A 50 -3.24 16.42 9.11
CA GLY A 50 -3.33 17.87 9.33
C GLY A 50 -4.50 18.55 8.60
N ARG A 51 -4.81 19.78 9.00
CA ARG A 51 -5.99 20.52 8.50
C ARG A 51 -5.88 20.92 7.02
N HIS A 52 -4.68 21.29 6.58
CA HIS A 52 -4.47 21.91 5.27
C HIS A 52 -3.75 21.02 4.25
N ARG A 53 -3.08 19.94 4.67
CA ARG A 53 -2.35 19.09 3.71
C ARG A 53 -3.34 18.26 2.90
N ASN A 54 -3.11 18.12 1.60
CA ASN A 54 -3.88 17.19 0.77
C ASN A 54 -3.26 15.79 0.88
N MET A 55 -3.33 15.20 2.06
CA MET A 55 -2.72 13.90 2.36
C MET A 55 -3.65 13.09 3.25
N TYR A 56 -3.96 11.87 2.82
CA TYR A 56 -4.84 10.93 3.51
C TYR A 56 -4.02 9.75 4.01
N ILE A 57 -4.35 9.28 5.20
CA ILE A 57 -3.70 8.14 5.86
C ILE A 57 -4.70 7.02 5.99
N VAL A 58 -4.27 5.78 5.70
CA VAL A 58 -4.88 4.58 6.26
C VAL A 58 -3.93 4.01 7.31
N GLU A 59 -4.46 3.79 8.51
CA GLU A 59 -3.72 3.20 9.62
C GLU A 59 -4.35 1.87 10.04
N PHE A 60 -3.53 0.86 10.33
CA PHE A 60 -3.98 -0.47 10.71
C PHE A 60 -2.94 -1.19 11.58
N SER A 61 -3.38 -2.24 12.30
CA SER A 61 -2.54 -3.01 13.21
C SER A 61 -1.44 -3.80 12.50
N LYS A 62 -0.23 -3.84 13.07
CA LYS A 62 0.88 -4.69 12.60
C LYS A 62 0.54 -6.17 12.55
N THR A 63 -0.41 -6.61 13.38
CA THR A 63 -0.82 -8.03 13.44
C THR A 63 -1.34 -8.55 12.11
N LEU A 64 -1.85 -7.69 11.23
CA LEU A 64 -2.28 -8.07 9.88
C LEU A 64 -1.12 -8.63 9.03
N MET A 65 0.09 -8.10 9.21
CA MET A 65 1.29 -8.52 8.45
C MET A 65 2.02 -9.70 9.08
N LYS A 66 1.61 -10.16 10.27
CA LYS A 66 2.26 -11.30 10.92
C LYS A 66 2.06 -12.57 10.08
N ASN A 67 3.16 -13.26 9.80
CA ASN A 67 3.19 -14.53 9.05
C ASN A 67 2.63 -14.47 7.62
N VAL A 68 2.59 -13.29 6.99
CA VAL A 68 2.27 -13.20 5.55
C VAL A 68 3.45 -13.76 4.77
N ALA A 69 3.18 -14.76 3.92
CA ALA A 69 4.20 -15.42 3.10
C ALA A 69 3.80 -15.40 1.61
N ILE A 70 4.80 -15.26 0.75
CA ILE A 70 4.66 -15.33 -0.71
C ILE A 70 5.04 -16.74 -1.14
N LYS A 71 4.06 -17.56 -1.53
CA LYS A 71 4.29 -18.99 -1.85
C LYS A 71 4.02 -19.31 -3.31
N THR A 72 2.98 -18.70 -3.87
CA THR A 72 2.52 -19.00 -5.22
C THR A 72 2.94 -17.94 -6.22
N LYS A 73 2.86 -18.28 -7.52
CA LYS A 73 3.02 -17.29 -8.61
C LYS A 73 2.01 -16.14 -8.47
N LYS A 74 0.79 -16.44 -8.02
CA LYS A 74 -0.25 -15.43 -7.78
C LYS A 74 0.14 -14.46 -6.66
N ASP A 75 0.72 -14.98 -5.57
CA ASP A 75 1.20 -14.14 -4.47
C ASP A 75 2.31 -13.19 -4.95
N LYS A 76 3.24 -13.68 -5.77
CA LYS A 76 4.31 -12.86 -6.36
C LYS A 76 3.73 -11.73 -7.21
N ILE A 77 2.74 -12.04 -8.07
CA ILE A 77 2.06 -11.03 -8.90
C ILE A 77 1.37 -10.00 -8.01
N ASP A 78 0.64 -10.42 -6.98
CA ASP A 78 -0.06 -9.51 -6.07
C ASP A 78 0.92 -8.62 -5.31
N TYR A 79 2.02 -9.19 -4.81
CA TYR A 79 3.09 -8.44 -4.14
C TYR A 79 3.72 -7.39 -5.05
N ILE A 80 4.09 -7.76 -6.28
CA ILE A 80 4.68 -6.82 -7.25
C ILE A 80 3.72 -5.69 -7.58
N ARG A 81 2.42 -5.98 -7.71
CA ARG A 81 1.40 -4.94 -7.93
C ARG A 81 1.32 -3.97 -6.76
N GLY A 82 1.30 -4.49 -5.53
CA GLY A 82 1.28 -3.64 -4.33
C GLY A 82 2.52 -2.78 -4.21
N TYR A 83 3.69 -3.34 -4.51
CA TYR A 83 4.96 -2.61 -4.55
C TYR A 83 4.92 -1.48 -5.59
N PHE A 84 4.47 -1.79 -6.81
CA PHE A 84 4.40 -0.81 -7.89
C PHE A 84 3.36 0.28 -7.62
N ASP A 85 2.22 -0.04 -6.99
CA ASP A 85 1.21 0.96 -6.63
C ASP A 85 1.69 1.89 -5.50
N ALA A 86 2.66 1.46 -4.69
CA ALA A 86 3.25 2.24 -3.60
C ALA A 86 4.43 3.10 -4.05
N GLU A 87 5.44 2.48 -4.67
CA GLU A 87 6.73 3.12 -5.00
C GLU A 87 6.92 3.32 -6.51
N GLY A 88 6.09 2.67 -7.34
CA GLY A 88 6.22 2.71 -8.78
C GLY A 88 5.76 4.03 -9.39
N SER A 89 6.26 4.31 -10.59
CA SER A 89 5.79 5.41 -11.40
C SER A 89 5.68 4.98 -12.86
N VAL A 90 4.76 5.61 -13.58
CA VAL A 90 4.61 5.46 -15.02
C VAL A 90 4.93 6.81 -15.66
N PRO A 91 5.78 6.86 -16.69
CA PRO A 91 6.03 8.10 -17.40
C PRO A 91 4.74 8.71 -17.95
N HIS A 92 4.55 10.01 -17.74
CA HIS A 92 3.37 10.73 -18.23
C HIS A 92 3.39 10.89 -19.76
N SER A 93 4.58 11.01 -20.35
CA SER A 93 4.77 11.17 -21.79
C SER A 93 5.01 9.82 -22.46
N PRO A 94 4.32 9.53 -23.60
CA PRO A 94 4.57 8.32 -24.37
C PRO A 94 5.95 8.31 -25.06
N LYS A 95 6.65 9.45 -25.08
CA LYS A 95 8.01 9.56 -25.64
C LYS A 95 9.11 9.16 -24.65
N THR A 96 8.77 9.00 -23.38
CA THR A 96 9.73 8.64 -22.33
C THR A 96 9.97 7.14 -22.32
N ARG A 97 11.22 6.71 -22.21
CA ARG A 97 11.57 5.29 -22.11
C ARG A 97 11.13 4.74 -20.75
N PHE A 98 10.49 3.58 -20.77
CA PHE A 98 10.26 2.80 -19.56
C PHE A 98 11.60 2.31 -19.02
N TYR A 99 11.80 2.41 -17.71
CA TYR A 99 12.90 1.77 -17.03
C TYR A 99 12.41 1.26 -15.68
N ILE A 100 13.02 0.18 -15.22
CA ILE A 100 12.90 -0.29 -13.84
C ILE A 100 14.27 -0.06 -13.24
N TYR A 101 14.32 0.75 -12.18
CA TYR A 101 15.54 0.96 -11.42
C TYR A 101 15.58 -0.08 -10.30
N PHE A 102 16.63 -0.90 -10.30
CA PHE A 102 16.95 -1.77 -9.19
C PHE A 102 18.01 -1.04 -8.36
N ALA A 103 17.63 -0.62 -7.15
CA ALA A 103 18.53 -0.05 -6.16
C ALA A 103 19.25 -1.16 -5.38
#